data_AF-A0AAD3H8U7-F1
#
_entry.id   AF-A0AAD3H8U7-F1
#
_cell.length_a   1.000
_cell.length_b   1.000
_cell.length_c   1.000
_cell.angle_alpha   90.00
_cell.angle_beta   90.00
_cell.angle_gamma   90.00
#
_symmetry.space_group_name_H-M   'P 1'
#
loop_
_entity.id
_entity.type
_entity.pdbx_description
1 polymer ?
#
loop_
_entity_poly.entity_id
_entity_poly.type
_entity_poly.pdbx_seq_one_letter_code
_entity_poly.pdbx_strand_id
1 'polypeptide(L)'
;MKFFKTLLSTALLFASSAYAQDGYRRGEDPQADAIRDMQTGFQGLQQAAKDPVLMAQLMEDLKNPELMAEAQQMMNSPEFKKQMKQFEKSKEFKESQKKMTEMMNDPQTAARMQAQAEHMVKQGQQQMKAGAMDSMAQAMQSMNDPAVMAEAMKMMKDPKFLQQIQAMQNDPMMKNYMEAMQKMMGDPAMAAQMEQMKKAFAAEL
;
A
#
# COMPACT_ATOMS: atom_id res chain seq x y z
N MET A 1 -47.43 -3.97 53.18
CA MET A 1 -48.04 -4.50 51.94
C MET A 1 -47.17 -4.05 50.77
N LYS A 2 -46.48 -4.99 50.11
CA LYS A 2 -45.43 -4.76 49.11
C LYS A 2 -45.89 -5.32 47.74
N PHE A 3 -46.68 -4.59 46.95
CA PHE A 3 -47.12 -5.08 45.62
C PHE A 3 -47.40 -4.00 44.56
N PHE A 4 -46.83 -2.79 44.64
CA PHE A 4 -47.19 -1.70 43.71
C PHE A 4 -46.01 -0.90 43.13
N LYS A 5 -44.87 -1.53 42.80
CA LYS A 5 -43.72 -0.83 42.21
C LYS A 5 -43.10 -1.45 40.96
N THR A 6 -43.80 -2.34 40.26
CA THR A 6 -43.16 -3.13 39.18
C THR A 6 -43.89 -3.11 37.84
N LEU A 7 -44.53 -1.99 37.46
CA LEU A 7 -45.23 -1.87 36.16
C LEU A 7 -45.10 -0.49 35.49
N LEU A 8 -43.96 0.21 35.64
CA LEU A 8 -43.77 1.52 34.99
C LEU A 8 -42.38 1.74 34.38
N SER A 9 -41.73 0.70 33.85
CA SER A 9 -40.38 0.85 33.24
C SER A 9 -40.18 0.14 31.90
N THR A 10 -41.25 -0.27 31.20
CA THR A 10 -41.12 -1.02 29.93
C THR A 10 -41.67 -0.27 28.71
N ALA A 11 -41.73 1.07 28.74
CA ALA A 11 -42.28 1.89 27.65
C ALA A 11 -41.32 2.98 27.12
N LEU A 12 -40.01 2.88 27.39
CA LEU A 12 -39.03 3.92 27.02
C LEU A 12 -37.72 3.36 26.43
N LEU A 13 -37.83 2.29 25.62
CA LEU A 13 -36.68 1.67 24.94
C LEU A 13 -36.82 1.54 23.42
N PHE A 14 -37.70 2.32 22.78
CA PHE A 14 -37.82 2.35 21.30
C PHE A 14 -37.81 3.76 20.68
N ALA A 15 -37.23 4.75 21.36
CA ALA A 15 -37.22 6.15 20.89
C ALA A 15 -35.81 6.75 20.71
N SER A 16 -34.78 5.95 20.48
CA SER A 16 -33.42 6.49 20.33
C SER A 16 -32.58 5.73 19.31
N SER A 17 -32.97 5.84 18.04
CA SER A 17 -32.03 5.86 16.91
C SER A 17 -32.72 6.35 15.64
N ALA A 18 -33.49 7.44 15.74
CA ALA A 18 -33.62 8.36 14.61
C ALA A 18 -32.42 9.31 14.70
N TYR A 19 -31.23 8.83 14.31
CA TYR A 19 -30.23 9.76 13.82
C TYR A 19 -30.88 10.43 12.62
N ALA A 20 -31.13 11.73 12.75
CA ALA A 20 -31.46 12.61 11.65
C ALA A 20 -30.35 12.46 10.60
N GLN A 21 -30.58 11.58 9.63
CA GLN A 21 -29.79 11.48 8.42
C GLN A 21 -30.31 12.60 7.53
N ASP A 22 -29.80 13.80 7.78
CA ASP A 22 -30.03 14.96 6.93
C ASP A 22 -29.58 14.61 5.49
N GLY A 23 -30.58 14.38 4.64
CA GLY A 23 -30.69 14.94 3.30
C GLY A 23 -29.69 14.57 2.21
N TYR A 24 -28.61 13.84 2.47
CA TYR A 24 -27.66 13.55 1.40
C TYR A 24 -28.14 12.38 0.52
N ARG A 25 -28.59 12.70 -0.70
CA ARG A 25 -28.82 11.73 -1.77
C ARG A 25 -27.72 11.88 -2.83
N ARG A 26 -26.97 10.80 -3.04
CA ARG A 26 -25.97 10.72 -4.11
C ARG A 26 -26.65 11.02 -5.45
N GLY A 27 -26.13 11.99 -6.20
CA GLY A 27 -26.65 12.47 -7.47
C GLY A 27 -27.48 13.76 -7.44
N GLU A 28 -27.87 14.28 -6.26
CA GLU A 28 -28.58 15.57 -6.17
C GLU A 28 -27.63 16.78 -6.22
N ASP A 29 -26.42 16.65 -5.68
CA ASP A 29 -25.36 17.67 -5.75
C ASP A 29 -24.03 17.01 -6.18
N PRO A 30 -23.65 17.13 -7.47
CA PRO A 30 -22.38 16.62 -7.97
C PRO A 30 -21.15 17.15 -7.22
N GLN A 31 -21.26 18.33 -6.62
CA GLN A 31 -20.17 18.94 -5.86
C GLN A 31 -20.03 18.31 -4.47
N ALA A 32 -21.15 18.04 -3.79
CA ALA A 32 -21.14 17.33 -2.52
C ALA A 32 -20.71 15.86 -2.71
N ASP A 33 -21.10 15.22 -3.82
CA ASP A 33 -20.62 13.91 -4.24
C ASP A 33 -19.11 13.88 -4.43
N ALA A 34 -18.57 14.83 -5.18
CA ALA A 34 -17.13 14.94 -5.38
C ALA A 34 -16.35 15.13 -4.08
N ILE A 35 -16.86 15.97 -3.17
CA ILE A 35 -16.23 16.19 -1.86
C ILE A 35 -16.23 14.89 -1.04
N ARG A 36 -17.33 14.14 -1.07
CA ARG A 36 -17.45 12.87 -0.34
C ARG A 36 -16.58 11.78 -0.93
N ASP A 37 -16.50 11.68 -2.25
CA ASP A 37 -15.64 10.71 -2.94
C ASP A 37 -14.16 11.04 -2.68
N MET A 38 -13.78 12.33 -2.70
CA MET A 38 -12.43 12.77 -2.30
C MET A 38 -12.14 12.45 -0.84
N GLN A 39 -13.07 12.69 0.08
CA GLN A 39 -12.90 12.33 1.49
C GLN A 39 -12.74 10.82 1.68
N THR A 40 -13.51 10.01 0.95
CA THR A 40 -13.44 8.55 1.00
C THR A 40 -12.11 8.05 0.42
N GLY A 41 -11.68 8.61 -0.70
CA GLY A 41 -10.37 8.32 -1.28
C GLY A 41 -9.22 8.72 -0.35
N PHE A 42 -9.32 9.88 0.31
CA PHE A 42 -8.34 10.33 1.29
C PHE A 42 -8.30 9.43 2.54
N GLN A 43 -9.44 8.93 3.01
CA GLN A 43 -9.49 7.95 4.08
C GLN A 43 -8.83 6.62 3.67
N GLY A 44 -9.04 6.16 2.43
CA GLY A 44 -8.35 5.00 1.88
C GLY A 44 -6.84 5.21 1.83
N LEU A 45 -6.38 6.37 1.37
CA LEU A 45 -4.98 6.78 1.42
C LEU A 45 -4.43 6.84 2.85
N GLN A 46 -5.21 7.36 3.80
CA GLN A 46 -4.81 7.42 5.21
C GLN A 46 -4.72 6.03 5.85
N GLN A 47 -5.56 5.09 5.42
CA GLN A 47 -5.45 3.68 5.82
C GLN A 47 -4.24 3.01 5.19
N ALA A 48 -4.02 3.21 3.89
CA ALA A 48 -2.83 2.73 3.19
C ALA A 48 -1.55 3.31 3.79
N ALA A 49 -1.54 4.57 4.24
CA ALA A 49 -0.41 5.19 4.92
C ALA A 49 -0.15 4.65 6.33
N LYS A 50 -1.14 3.99 6.96
CA LYS A 50 -0.95 3.31 8.25
C LYS A 50 -0.40 1.88 8.08
N ASP A 51 -0.55 1.30 6.90
CA ASP A 51 -0.03 -0.01 6.58
C ASP A 51 1.24 0.14 5.70
N PRO A 52 2.43 -0.14 6.24
CA PRO A 52 3.68 0.08 5.52
C PRO A 52 3.81 -0.80 4.26
N VAL A 53 3.10 -1.93 4.17
CA VAL A 53 3.09 -2.79 2.98
C VAL A 53 2.22 -2.18 1.88
N LEU A 54 1.01 -1.72 2.22
CA LEU A 54 0.15 -0.99 1.28
C LEU A 54 0.80 0.31 0.81
N MET A 55 1.48 1.03 1.70
CA MET A 55 2.24 2.22 1.34
C MET A 55 3.38 1.88 0.36
N ALA A 56 4.14 0.82 0.63
CA ALA A 56 5.22 0.38 -0.25
C ALA A 56 4.67 -0.04 -1.63
N GLN A 57 3.56 -0.77 -1.66
CA GLN A 57 2.88 -1.14 -2.90
C GLN A 57 2.38 0.09 -3.66
N LEU A 58 1.76 1.05 -2.99
CA LEU A 58 1.34 2.31 -3.60
C LEU A 58 2.52 3.08 -4.18
N MET A 59 3.66 3.10 -3.49
CA MET A 59 4.89 3.73 -4.00
C MET A 59 5.47 2.98 -5.20
N GLU A 60 5.32 1.66 -5.24
CA GLU A 60 5.69 0.82 -6.39
C GLU A 60 4.79 1.13 -7.60
N ASP A 61 3.47 1.18 -7.38
CA ASP A 61 2.46 1.51 -8.39
C ASP A 61 2.67 2.92 -8.95
N LEU A 62 3.05 3.89 -8.10
CA LEU A 62 3.41 5.26 -8.51
C LEU A 62 4.72 5.34 -9.30
N LYS A 63 5.60 4.33 -9.26
CA LYS A 63 6.77 4.27 -10.15
C LYS A 63 6.38 3.78 -11.54
N ASN A 64 5.21 3.16 -11.71
CA ASN A 64 4.74 2.75 -13.03
C ASN A 64 4.39 4.01 -13.86
N PRO A 65 5.09 4.28 -14.97
CA PRO A 65 4.88 5.48 -15.78
C PRO A 65 3.49 5.52 -16.41
N GLU A 66 2.87 4.37 -16.69
CA GLU A 66 1.52 4.31 -17.27
C GLU A 66 0.47 4.76 -16.25
N LEU A 67 0.54 4.23 -15.03
CA LEU A 67 -0.33 4.64 -13.92
C LEU A 67 -0.14 6.13 -13.59
N MET A 68 1.10 6.64 -13.60
CA MET A 68 1.33 8.07 -13.43
C MET A 68 0.76 8.90 -14.56
N ALA A 69 0.86 8.45 -15.82
CA ALA A 69 0.30 9.17 -16.95
C ALA A 69 -1.23 9.24 -16.86
N GLU A 70 -1.89 8.15 -16.48
CA GLU A 70 -3.34 8.11 -16.27
C GLU A 70 -3.77 8.97 -15.08
N ALA A 71 -3.08 8.87 -13.94
CA ALA A 71 -3.33 9.72 -12.79
C ALA A 71 -3.13 11.21 -13.12
N GLN A 72 -2.07 11.55 -13.89
CA GLN A 72 -1.83 12.90 -14.37
C GLN A 72 -2.92 13.37 -15.33
N GLN A 73 -3.43 12.51 -16.21
CA GLN A 73 -4.56 12.84 -17.08
C GLN A 73 -5.82 13.14 -16.26
N MET A 74 -6.10 12.30 -15.25
CA MET A 74 -7.25 12.48 -14.36
C MET A 74 -7.13 13.78 -13.55
N MET A 75 -5.95 14.07 -12.99
CA MET A 75 -5.65 15.33 -12.30
C MET A 75 -5.70 16.55 -13.23
N ASN A 76 -5.37 16.37 -14.52
CA ASN A 76 -5.43 17.43 -15.51
C ASN A 76 -6.82 17.66 -16.09
N SER A 77 -7.79 16.78 -15.79
CA SER A 77 -9.15 16.91 -16.28
C SER A 77 -9.77 18.25 -15.82
N PRO A 78 -10.61 18.88 -16.65
CA PRO A 78 -11.24 20.16 -16.32
C PRO A 78 -12.13 20.07 -15.08
N GLU A 79 -12.81 18.94 -14.90
CA GLU A 79 -13.71 18.68 -13.77
C GLU A 79 -12.93 18.60 -12.46
N PHE A 80 -11.85 17.81 -12.45
CA PHE A 80 -10.95 17.74 -11.31
C PHE A 80 -10.34 19.11 -11.00
N LYS A 81 -9.83 19.83 -12.00
CA LYS A 81 -9.29 21.20 -11.81
C LYS A 81 -10.33 22.17 -11.23
N LYS A 82 -11.59 22.07 -11.65
CA LYS A 82 -12.67 22.92 -11.14
C LYS A 82 -12.98 22.59 -9.70
N GLN A 83 -13.11 21.31 -9.37
CA GLN A 83 -13.34 20.84 -7.99
C GLN A 83 -12.16 21.21 -7.10
N MET A 84 -10.93 21.00 -7.56
CA MET A 84 -9.73 21.32 -6.79
C MET A 84 -9.62 22.82 -6.53
N LYS A 85 -9.93 23.68 -7.51
CA LYS A 85 -10.00 25.14 -7.30
C LYS A 85 -11.10 25.57 -6.33
N GLN A 86 -12.22 24.85 -6.28
CA GLN A 86 -13.29 25.11 -5.31
C GLN A 86 -12.86 24.65 -3.91
N PHE A 87 -12.24 23.47 -3.82
CA PHE A 87 -11.69 22.94 -2.59
C PHE A 87 -10.55 23.83 -2.04
N GLU A 88 -9.65 24.31 -2.89
CA GLU A 88 -8.59 25.27 -2.51
C GLU A 88 -9.15 26.59 -1.98
N LYS A 89 -10.33 26.99 -2.45
CA LYS A 89 -11.03 28.18 -1.95
C LYS A 89 -11.78 27.94 -0.64
N SER A 90 -12.01 26.68 -0.27
CA SER A 90 -12.66 26.34 1.00
C SER A 90 -11.85 26.85 2.19
N LYS A 91 -12.55 27.21 3.27
CA LYS A 91 -11.93 27.75 4.46
C LYS A 91 -11.10 26.66 5.16
N GLU A 92 -11.61 25.44 5.19
CA GLU A 92 -10.96 24.25 5.75
C GLU A 92 -9.63 23.98 5.06
N PHE A 93 -9.58 24.07 3.72
CA PHE A 93 -8.32 23.88 2.99
C PHE A 93 -7.31 24.99 3.30
N LYS A 94 -7.72 26.26 3.32
CA LYS A 94 -6.81 27.37 3.65
C LYS A 94 -6.27 27.29 5.07
N GLU A 95 -7.11 26.93 6.04
CA GLU A 95 -6.66 26.72 7.43
C GLU A 95 -5.72 25.52 7.53
N SER A 96 -6.03 24.42 6.84
CA SER A 96 -5.16 23.23 6.79
C SER A 96 -3.83 23.52 6.10
N GLN A 97 -3.84 24.27 4.99
CA GLN A 97 -2.66 24.70 4.27
C GLN A 97 -1.78 25.57 5.16
N LYS A 98 -2.37 26.58 5.84
CA LYS A 98 -1.62 27.44 6.76
C LYS A 98 -0.99 26.63 7.89
N LYS A 99 -1.75 25.71 8.51
CA LYS A 99 -1.24 24.82 9.55
C LYS A 99 -0.13 23.92 9.03
N MET A 100 -0.25 23.38 7.82
CA MET A 100 0.78 22.56 7.19
C MET A 100 2.04 23.37 6.86
N THR A 101 1.90 24.60 6.38
CA THR A 101 3.02 25.52 6.15
C THR A 101 3.73 25.88 7.45
N GLU A 102 2.99 26.19 8.52
CA GLU A 102 3.55 26.41 9.85
C GLU A 102 4.30 25.18 10.36
N MET A 103 3.73 23.99 10.14
CA MET A 103 4.32 22.70 10.53
C MET A 103 5.58 22.34 9.72
N MET A 104 5.65 22.68 8.43
CA MET A 104 6.83 22.50 7.59
C MET A 104 7.94 23.52 7.88
N ASN A 105 7.55 24.76 8.22
CA ASN A 105 8.50 25.80 8.60
C ASN A 105 9.06 25.60 10.02
N ASP A 106 8.48 24.70 10.81
CA ASP A 106 9.05 24.25 12.07
C ASP A 106 10.10 23.13 11.82
N PRO A 107 11.40 23.43 11.97
CA PRO A 107 12.46 22.45 11.74
C PRO A 107 12.38 21.23 12.67
N GLN A 108 11.80 21.35 13.87
CA GLN A 108 11.60 20.18 14.74
C GLN A 108 10.54 19.23 14.17
N THR A 109 9.48 19.77 13.59
CA THR A 109 8.42 18.96 13.02
C THR A 109 8.84 18.36 11.68
N ALA A 110 9.58 19.11 10.86
CA ALA A 110 10.19 18.56 9.64
C ALA A 110 11.14 17.38 9.96
N ALA A 111 12.01 17.52 10.96
CA ALA A 111 12.90 16.45 11.41
C ALA A 111 12.14 15.22 11.93
N ARG A 112 11.08 15.43 12.71
CA ARG A 112 10.21 14.33 13.17
C ARG A 112 9.52 13.61 12.02
N MET A 113 8.96 14.35 11.06
CA MET A 113 8.33 13.73 9.89
C MET A 113 9.33 12.92 9.07
N GLN A 114 10.53 13.45 8.83
CA GLN A 114 11.55 12.73 8.09
C GLN A 114 11.98 11.45 8.82
N ALA A 115 12.21 11.52 10.13
CA ALA A 115 12.55 10.36 10.94
C ALA A 115 11.41 9.32 10.96
N GLN A 116 10.15 9.77 11.05
CA GLN A 116 8.99 8.89 11.02
C GLN A 116 8.80 8.23 9.64
N ALA A 117 9.04 8.97 8.56
CA ALA A 117 9.00 8.46 7.20
C ALA A 117 10.10 7.43 6.96
N GLU A 118 11.34 7.74 7.34
CA GLU A 118 12.48 6.81 7.26
C GLU A 118 12.21 5.53 8.06
N HIS A 119 11.66 5.66 9.27
CA HIS A 119 11.30 4.51 10.10
C HIS A 119 10.19 3.67 9.46
N MET A 120 9.13 4.28 8.92
CA MET A 120 8.05 3.57 8.22
C MET A 120 8.58 2.84 6.97
N VAL A 121 9.39 3.51 6.15
CA VAL A 121 10.00 2.91 4.96
C VAL A 121 10.88 1.73 5.37
N LYS A 122 11.69 1.90 6.41
CA LYS A 122 12.56 0.83 6.91
C LYS A 122 11.76 -0.35 7.48
N GLN A 123 10.68 -0.10 8.23
CA GLN A 123 9.81 -1.16 8.73
C GLN A 123 9.07 -1.88 7.60
N GLY A 124 8.55 -1.16 6.61
CA GLY A 124 7.92 -1.75 5.43
C GLY A 124 8.90 -2.62 4.64
N GLN A 125 10.11 -2.12 4.40
CA GLN A 125 11.17 -2.90 3.75
C GLN A 125 11.58 -4.13 4.57
N GLN A 126 11.63 -4.02 5.90
CA GLN A 126 11.93 -5.16 6.77
C GLN A 126 10.81 -6.20 6.76
N GLN A 127 9.55 -5.79 6.80
CA GLN A 127 8.40 -6.70 6.72
C GLN A 127 8.31 -7.36 5.33
N MET A 128 8.51 -6.59 4.26
CA MET A 128 8.62 -7.17 2.91
C MET A 128 9.78 -8.14 2.81
N LYS A 129 10.96 -7.80 3.37
CA LYS A 129 12.13 -8.68 3.34
C LYS A 129 11.90 -9.95 4.17
N ALA A 130 11.25 -9.86 5.33
CA ALA A 130 10.89 -11.02 6.15
C ALA A 130 9.87 -11.92 5.44
N GLY A 131 8.78 -11.35 4.93
CA GLY A 131 7.78 -12.11 4.17
C GLY A 131 8.33 -12.69 2.85
N ALA A 132 9.23 -11.96 2.18
CA ALA A 132 9.94 -12.46 1.01
C ALA A 132 10.94 -13.57 1.38
N MET A 133 11.61 -13.49 2.52
CA MET A 133 12.50 -14.55 3.01
C MET A 133 11.73 -15.80 3.39
N ASP A 134 10.59 -15.68 4.06
CA ASP A 134 9.74 -16.84 4.37
C ASP A 134 9.22 -17.47 3.07
N SER A 135 8.72 -16.66 2.13
CA SER A 135 8.28 -17.15 0.82
C SER A 135 9.44 -17.80 0.04
N MET A 136 10.65 -17.23 0.11
CA MET A 136 11.83 -17.75 -0.57
C MET A 136 12.36 -19.03 0.10
N ALA A 137 12.33 -19.11 1.43
CA ALA A 137 12.69 -20.30 2.19
C ALA A 137 11.71 -21.44 1.89
N GLN A 138 10.40 -21.14 1.83
CA GLN A 138 9.36 -22.11 1.48
C GLN A 138 9.51 -22.57 0.01
N ALA A 139 9.87 -21.65 -0.90
CA ALA A 139 10.18 -21.97 -2.29
C ALA A 139 11.45 -22.81 -2.43
N MET A 140 12.53 -22.50 -1.69
CA MET A 140 13.76 -23.31 -1.67
C MET A 140 13.51 -24.69 -1.05
N GLN A 141 12.70 -24.77 -0.01
CA GLN A 141 12.31 -26.03 0.63
C GLN A 141 11.48 -26.90 -0.32
N SER A 142 10.59 -26.27 -1.10
CA SER A 142 9.83 -26.95 -2.16
C SER A 142 10.75 -27.37 -3.33
N MET A 143 11.81 -26.63 -3.65
CA MET A 143 12.80 -27.05 -4.65
C MET A 143 13.68 -28.21 -4.19
N ASN A 144 13.86 -28.39 -2.87
CA ASN A 144 14.52 -29.56 -2.30
C ASN A 144 13.63 -30.81 -2.31
N ASP A 145 12.33 -30.67 -2.61
CA ASP A 145 11.45 -31.82 -2.82
C ASP A 145 11.77 -32.46 -4.19
N PRO A 146 12.24 -33.73 -4.23
CA PRO A 146 12.57 -34.40 -5.48
C PRO A 146 11.36 -34.55 -6.42
N ALA A 147 10.12 -34.57 -5.91
CA ALA A 147 8.93 -34.61 -6.74
C ALA A 147 8.71 -33.27 -7.47
N VAL A 148 8.89 -32.15 -6.76
CA VAL A 148 8.82 -30.80 -7.34
C VAL A 148 9.97 -30.58 -8.32
N MET A 149 11.18 -31.06 -8.02
CA MET A 149 12.31 -30.96 -8.95
C MET A 149 12.10 -31.83 -10.20
N ALA A 150 11.52 -33.02 -10.06
CA ALA A 150 11.17 -33.87 -11.21
C ALA A 150 10.10 -33.23 -12.09
N GLU A 151 9.09 -32.60 -11.49
CA GLU A 151 8.05 -31.86 -12.20
C GLU A 151 8.58 -30.58 -12.85
N ALA A 152 9.46 -29.84 -12.17
CA ALA A 152 10.17 -28.69 -12.74
C ALA A 152 11.06 -29.11 -13.92
N MET A 153 11.78 -30.24 -13.83
CA MET A 153 12.54 -30.80 -14.95
C MET A 153 11.63 -31.25 -16.10
N LYS A 154 10.43 -31.75 -15.80
CA LYS A 154 9.44 -32.13 -16.82
C LYS A 154 8.90 -30.91 -17.55
N MET A 155 8.61 -29.82 -16.83
CA MET A 155 8.25 -28.53 -17.42
C MET A 155 9.40 -27.90 -18.21
N MET A 156 10.65 -27.96 -17.73
CA MET A 156 11.82 -27.48 -18.49
C MET A 156 12.05 -28.26 -19.80
N LYS A 157 11.61 -29.51 -19.87
CA LYS A 157 11.64 -30.31 -21.10
C LYS A 157 10.42 -30.08 -21.99
N ASP A 158 9.40 -29.35 -21.52
CA ASP A 158 8.25 -29.02 -22.34
C ASP A 158 8.64 -27.96 -23.38
N PRO A 159 8.53 -28.26 -24.68
CA PRO A 159 8.88 -27.32 -25.74
C PRO A 159 8.08 -26.02 -25.70
N LYS A 160 6.82 -26.03 -25.21
CA LYS A 160 6.04 -24.78 -25.04
C LYS A 160 6.61 -23.91 -23.93
N PHE A 161 7.03 -24.53 -22.82
CA PHE A 161 7.66 -23.82 -21.73
C PHE A 161 9.02 -23.26 -22.15
N LEU A 162 9.81 -24.01 -22.93
CA LEU A 162 11.07 -23.51 -23.50
C LEU A 162 10.87 -22.33 -24.44
N GLN A 163 9.84 -22.36 -25.29
CA GLN A 163 9.48 -21.22 -26.14
C GLN A 163 9.05 -20.00 -25.32
N GLN A 164 8.27 -20.22 -24.26
CA GLN A 164 7.83 -19.15 -23.37
C GLN A 164 9.00 -18.54 -22.59
N ILE A 165 9.89 -19.37 -22.06
CA ILE A 165 11.14 -18.94 -21.42
C ILE A 165 11.99 -18.15 -22.41
N GLN A 166 12.16 -18.62 -23.65
CA GLN A 166 12.92 -17.90 -24.69
C GLN A 166 12.28 -16.57 -25.08
N ALA A 167 10.95 -16.53 -25.21
CA ALA A 167 10.23 -15.28 -25.49
C ALA A 167 10.44 -14.28 -24.34
N MET A 168 10.36 -14.76 -23.10
CA MET A 168 10.58 -13.96 -21.91
C MET A 168 12.06 -13.56 -21.73
N GLN A 169 13.02 -14.40 -22.12
CA GLN A 169 14.46 -14.08 -22.12
C GLN A 169 14.82 -12.99 -23.13
N ASN A 170 14.09 -12.94 -24.23
CA ASN A 170 14.22 -11.91 -25.25
C ASN A 170 13.45 -10.65 -24.91
N ASP A 171 12.62 -10.67 -23.86
CA ASP A 171 11.91 -9.49 -23.37
C ASP A 171 12.91 -8.49 -22.75
N PRO A 172 12.92 -7.22 -23.20
CA PRO A 172 13.77 -6.18 -22.64
C PRO A 172 13.62 -6.02 -21.12
N MET A 173 12.42 -6.23 -20.57
CA MET A 173 12.16 -6.12 -19.15
C MET A 173 12.92 -7.21 -18.36
N MET A 174 12.91 -8.45 -18.86
CA MET A 174 13.60 -9.57 -18.24
C MET A 174 15.12 -9.41 -18.33
N LYS A 175 15.65 -8.86 -19.44
CA LYS A 175 17.09 -8.55 -19.56
C LYS A 175 17.54 -7.53 -18.53
N ASN A 176 16.78 -6.45 -18.35
CA ASN A 176 17.07 -5.45 -17.33
C ASN A 176 16.99 -6.04 -15.92
N TYR A 177 16.01 -6.93 -15.66
CA TYR A 177 15.89 -7.63 -14.39
C TYR A 177 17.09 -8.57 -14.14
N MET A 178 17.51 -9.34 -15.16
CA MET A 178 18.69 -10.22 -15.05
C MET A 178 19.97 -9.43 -14.83
N GLU A 179 20.18 -8.32 -15.55
CA GLU A 179 21.34 -7.44 -15.31
C GLU A 179 21.32 -6.85 -13.89
N ALA A 180 20.17 -6.37 -13.42
CA ALA A 180 20.04 -5.84 -12.08
C ALA A 180 20.31 -6.91 -11.00
N MET A 181 19.79 -8.13 -11.19
CA MET A 181 20.02 -9.26 -10.30
C MET A 181 21.49 -9.72 -10.34
N GLN A 182 22.10 -9.78 -11.52
CA GLN A 182 23.50 -10.17 -11.69
C GLN A 182 24.45 -9.14 -11.09
N LYS A 183 24.11 -7.84 -11.20
CA LYS A 183 24.83 -6.75 -10.56
C LYS A 183 24.68 -6.77 -9.04
N MET A 184 23.50 -7.11 -8.53
CA MET A 184 23.24 -7.28 -7.10
C MET A 184 23.96 -8.51 -6.52
N MET A 185 24.03 -9.64 -7.24
CA MET A 185 24.80 -10.82 -6.81
C MET A 185 26.31 -10.64 -6.93
N GLY A 186 26.75 -9.85 -7.91
CA GLY A 186 28.16 -9.45 -8.04
C GLY A 186 28.58 -8.38 -7.02
N ASP A 187 27.63 -7.80 -6.28
CA ASP A 187 27.92 -6.80 -5.27
C ASP A 187 28.50 -7.49 -4.01
N PRO A 188 29.75 -7.20 -3.62
CA PRO A 188 30.38 -7.77 -2.44
C PRO A 188 29.60 -7.47 -1.15
N ALA A 189 28.83 -6.38 -1.08
CA ALA A 189 28.00 -6.07 0.08
C ALA A 189 26.82 -7.06 0.23
N MET A 190 26.23 -7.47 -0.89
CA MET A 190 25.13 -8.44 -0.89
C MET A 190 25.66 -9.85 -0.59
N ALA A 191 26.83 -10.21 -1.14
CA ALA A 191 27.50 -11.47 -0.83
C ALA A 191 27.81 -11.59 0.68
N ALA A 192 28.33 -10.53 1.30
CA ALA A 192 28.58 -10.49 2.73
C ALA A 192 27.28 -10.62 3.56
N GLN A 193 26.20 -9.99 3.11
CA GLN A 193 24.89 -10.08 3.77
C GLN A 193 24.28 -11.48 3.65
N MET A 194 24.47 -12.14 2.50
CA MET A 194 24.02 -13.51 2.28
C MET A 194 24.85 -14.52 3.10
N GLU A 195 26.16 -14.28 3.27
CA GLU A 195 27.00 -15.08 4.15
C GLU A 195 26.63 -14.93 5.63
N GLN A 196 26.31 -13.71 6.08
CA GLN A 196 25.78 -13.46 7.43
C GLN A 196 24.45 -14.17 7.66
N MET A 197 23.55 -14.14 6.68
CA MET A 197 22.26 -14.81 6.75
C MET A 197 22.42 -16.33 6.79
N LYS A 198 23.36 -16.88 6.01
CA LYS A 198 23.71 -18.30 6.03
C LYS A 198 24.25 -18.74 7.38
N LYS A 199 25.07 -17.89 8.04
CA LYS A 199 25.58 -18.13 9.39
C LYS A 199 24.48 -18.04 10.45
N ALA A 200 23.53 -17.11 10.31
CA ALA A 200 22.37 -17.01 11.21
C ALA A 200 21.48 -18.26 11.12
N PHE A 201 21.18 -18.73 9.90
CA PHE A 201 20.40 -19.95 9.68
C PHE A 201 21.11 -21.22 10.18
N ALA A 202 22.43 -21.31 10.01
CA ALA A 202 23.21 -22.44 10.50
C ALA A 202 23.37 -22.46 12.03
N ALA A 203 23.09 -21.35 12.72
CA ALA A 203 23.14 -21.26 14.18
C ALA A 203 21.79 -21.57 14.85
N GLU A 204 20.69 -21.62 14.09
CA GLU A 204 19.34 -21.95 14.57
C GLU A 204 18.91 -23.41 14.26
N LEU A 205 19.76 -24.20 13.60
CA LEU A 205 19.63 -25.65 13.39
C LEU A 205 20.53 -26.43 14.37
#